data_AF-A0A5J4Q279-F1
#
_entry.id   AF-A0A5J4Q279-F1
#
_cell.length_a   1.000
_cell.length_b   1.000
_cell.length_c   1.000
_cell.angle_alpha   90.00
_cell.angle_beta   90.00
_cell.angle_gamma   90.00
#
_symmetry.space_group_name_H-M   'P 1'
#
loop_
_entity.id
_entity.type
_entity.pdbx_description
1 polymer ?
#
loop_
_entity_poly.entity_id
_entity_poly.type
_entity_poly.pdbx_seq_one_letter_code
_entity_poly.pdbx_strand_id
1 'polypeptide(L)'
;MCWRILAENTTLYFRHYLFINSQLNNLGIPTKIPDGLSKDEISEYLEHEYYSNKKLFIDKKGQIQTFGVILIDEIQDYKRPWMEIIKDCFLSENGEYVLFGDVKQNIYNNLTVRKDVSTNVYGVTELKCCFRSDFKIKDLAVEYQKNIFQDKYEIDAFNENAPQDELPFERNQQGFINYMYLSDTNIVSTLYTVIHENIINKNSSISPNDITILGYTINQLKKFEAYYRYMSSERTKTMFETYEIMYLNSLKLSSSVNQPEWVNHGRQLIKRDKDKKQDRALNELAQLFTLYDLYKEYENRFQKKLAWYCNRYNCSLDSFVSYMNKYKEEYEQFKEDVYNKDYQIIRTNKKIHFWMNSGTIKISTINSFKGWESELLYLILEKKYDTSTTFNVSFDELLYTGITRCRSKLVVLNFGW
;
A
#
# COMPACT_ATOMS: atom_id res chain seq x y z
N MET A 1 17.28 -3.06 -4.46
CA MET A 1 17.38 -4.48 -4.91
C MET A 1 16.26 -5.29 -4.25
N CYS A 2 15.06 -5.33 -4.84
CA CYS A 2 14.02 -6.26 -4.41
C CYS A 2 14.41 -7.65 -4.87
N TRP A 3 14.80 -8.51 -3.93
CA TRP A 3 15.07 -9.90 -4.21
C TRP A 3 13.81 -10.59 -4.73
N ARG A 4 13.74 -10.73 -6.05
CA ARG A 4 12.79 -11.59 -6.75
C ARG A 4 13.55 -12.86 -7.06
N ILE A 5 13.62 -13.78 -6.11
CA ILE A 5 14.24 -15.09 -6.36
C ILE A 5 13.19 -16.04 -6.93
N LEU A 6 13.55 -16.58 -8.08
CA LEU A 6 12.90 -17.65 -8.80
C LEU A 6 12.80 -18.88 -7.88
N ALA A 7 11.61 -19.49 -7.86
CA ALA A 7 11.38 -20.76 -7.20
C ALA A 7 12.16 -21.86 -7.93
N GLU A 8 13.35 -22.16 -7.43
CA GLU A 8 13.94 -23.50 -7.48
C GLU A 8 14.20 -23.90 -6.02
N ASN A 9 13.73 -25.10 -5.66
CA ASN A 9 13.71 -25.68 -4.33
C ASN A 9 14.87 -25.23 -3.43
N THR A 10 14.60 -24.37 -2.42
CA THR A 10 15.33 -24.17 -1.12
C THR A 10 15.39 -22.72 -0.58
N THR A 11 14.54 -21.78 -0.99
CA THR A 11 14.45 -20.46 -0.30
C THR A 11 13.04 -19.87 -0.35
N LEU A 12 12.53 -19.39 0.79
CA LEU A 12 11.18 -18.82 0.94
C LEU A 12 11.25 -17.40 1.53
N TYR A 13 10.64 -16.40 0.86
CA TYR A 13 10.46 -15.05 1.40
C TYR A 13 9.07 -14.93 2.05
N PHE A 14 9.01 -14.48 3.31
CA PHE A 14 7.80 -14.55 4.13
C PHE A 14 6.88 -13.32 4.02
N ARG A 15 5.58 -13.55 3.82
CA ARG A 15 4.53 -12.83 4.56
C ARG A 15 3.90 -13.82 5.52
N HIS A 16 4.13 -13.63 6.82
CA HIS A 16 3.78 -14.59 7.87
C HIS A 16 2.39 -15.23 7.72
N TYR A 17 1.32 -14.42 7.60
CA TYR A 17 -0.05 -14.94 7.51
C TYR A 17 -0.31 -15.83 6.28
N LEU A 18 0.28 -15.53 5.11
CA LEU A 18 0.13 -16.36 3.92
C LEU A 18 0.83 -17.72 4.10
N PHE A 19 2.03 -17.69 4.69
CA PHE A 19 2.77 -18.90 5.00
C PHE A 19 2.00 -19.76 6.00
N ILE A 20 1.60 -19.19 7.15
CA ILE A 20 0.88 -19.93 8.18
C ILE A 20 -0.43 -20.50 7.63
N ASN A 21 -1.22 -19.73 6.90
CA ASN A 21 -2.44 -20.24 6.27
C ASN A 21 -2.15 -21.42 5.32
N SER A 22 -1.08 -21.33 4.52
CA SER A 22 -0.64 -22.44 3.67
C SER A 22 -0.26 -23.67 4.50
N GLN A 23 0.44 -23.50 5.62
CA GLN A 23 0.87 -24.62 6.46
C GLN A 23 -0.29 -25.24 7.24
N LEU A 24 -1.23 -24.44 7.76
CA LEU A 24 -2.46 -24.93 8.37
C LEU A 24 -3.25 -25.79 7.38
N ASN A 25 -3.37 -25.34 6.12
CA ASN A 25 -4.01 -26.11 5.06
C ASN A 25 -3.25 -27.42 4.75
N ASN A 26 -1.93 -27.37 4.63
CA ASN A 26 -1.10 -28.58 4.40
C ASN A 26 -1.23 -29.59 5.53
N LEU A 27 -1.39 -29.13 6.77
CA LEU A 27 -1.59 -29.96 7.96
C LEU A 27 -3.05 -30.40 8.14
N GLY A 28 -3.96 -30.02 7.24
CA GLY A 28 -5.39 -30.33 7.33
C GLY A 28 -6.06 -29.73 8.56
N ILE A 29 -5.61 -28.55 9.01
CA ILE A 29 -6.19 -27.80 10.13
C ILE A 29 -7.17 -26.77 9.54
N PRO A 30 -8.50 -27.00 9.61
CA PRO A 30 -9.46 -26.05 9.10
C PRO A 30 -9.52 -24.81 9.99
N THR A 31 -9.33 -23.64 9.40
CA THR A 31 -9.59 -22.35 10.06
C THR A 31 -11.09 -22.11 10.10
N LYS A 32 -11.67 -22.20 11.30
CA LYS A 32 -13.09 -21.90 11.55
C LYS A 32 -13.19 -20.56 12.25
N ILE A 33 -14.01 -19.67 11.72
CA ILE A 33 -14.30 -18.37 12.32
C ILE A 33 -15.69 -18.46 12.98
N PRO A 34 -15.83 -18.14 14.27
CA PRO A 34 -17.13 -18.09 14.93
C PRO A 34 -18.07 -17.08 14.28
N ASP A 35 -19.37 -17.42 14.23
CA ASP A 35 -20.40 -16.50 13.75
C ASP A 35 -20.60 -15.34 14.73
N GLY A 36 -20.93 -14.15 14.19
CA GLY A 36 -21.30 -12.98 14.99
C GLY A 36 -20.16 -12.09 15.49
N LEU A 37 -18.91 -12.40 15.16
CA LEU A 37 -17.77 -11.54 15.46
C LEU A 37 -17.68 -10.35 14.50
N SER A 38 -17.36 -9.18 15.04
CA SER A 38 -16.94 -8.01 14.26
C SER A 38 -15.58 -8.25 13.59
N LYS A 39 -15.21 -7.40 12.63
CA LYS A 39 -13.94 -7.55 11.88
C LYS A 39 -12.70 -7.53 12.79
N ASP A 40 -12.69 -6.66 13.80
CA ASP A 40 -11.55 -6.53 14.71
C ASP A 40 -11.45 -7.77 15.62
N GLU A 41 -12.59 -8.27 16.11
CA GLU A 41 -12.66 -9.51 16.90
C GLU A 41 -12.24 -10.74 16.08
N ILE A 42 -12.60 -10.81 14.79
CA ILE A 42 -12.13 -11.88 13.90
C ILE A 42 -10.61 -11.85 13.79
N SER A 43 -10.01 -10.67 13.63
CA SER A 43 -8.56 -10.54 13.50
C SER A 43 -7.84 -10.99 14.79
N GLU A 44 -8.36 -10.59 15.95
CA GLU A 44 -7.81 -10.98 17.25
C GLU A 44 -7.97 -12.49 17.51
N TYR A 45 -9.14 -13.03 17.18
CA TYR A 45 -9.43 -14.46 17.27
C TYR A 45 -8.47 -15.28 16.40
N LEU A 46 -8.30 -14.92 15.12
CA LEU A 46 -7.39 -15.61 14.21
C LEU A 46 -5.94 -15.55 14.69
N GLU A 47 -5.54 -14.40 15.23
CA GLU A 47 -4.22 -14.22 15.81
C GLU A 47 -3.97 -15.16 16.99
N HIS A 48 -4.90 -15.21 17.94
CA HIS A 48 -4.75 -16.01 19.16
C HIS A 48 -4.88 -17.51 18.89
N GLU A 49 -5.95 -17.92 18.19
CA GLU A 49 -6.30 -19.33 18.03
C GLU A 49 -5.43 -20.05 17.00
N TYR A 50 -4.93 -19.34 15.99
CA TYR A 50 -4.21 -19.95 14.85
C TYR A 50 -2.81 -19.39 14.66
N TYR A 51 -2.65 -18.08 14.44
CA TYR A 51 -1.38 -17.53 13.94
C TYR A 51 -0.25 -17.50 14.98
N SER A 52 -0.58 -17.25 16.25
CA SER A 52 0.35 -17.32 17.37
C SER A 52 0.26 -18.64 18.16
N ASN A 53 -0.60 -19.58 17.73
CA ASN A 53 -0.82 -20.83 18.46
C ASN A 53 0.22 -21.90 18.10
N LYS A 54 1.34 -21.88 18.82
CA LYS A 54 2.45 -22.82 18.63
C LYS A 54 2.07 -24.29 18.80
N LYS A 55 1.07 -24.61 19.64
CA LYS A 55 0.66 -26.00 19.92
C LYS A 55 0.18 -26.72 18.65
N LEU A 56 -0.54 -26.02 17.79
CA LEU A 56 -1.04 -26.57 16.50
C LEU A 56 0.07 -27.16 15.63
N PHE A 57 1.27 -26.58 15.70
CA PHE A 57 2.42 -27.01 14.91
C PHE A 57 3.27 -28.05 15.62
N ILE A 58 3.42 -27.95 16.95
CA ILE A 58 4.14 -28.95 17.75
C ILE A 58 3.47 -30.32 17.66
N ASP A 59 2.14 -30.36 17.82
CA ASP A 59 1.37 -31.61 17.84
C ASP A 59 1.46 -32.39 16.51
N LYS A 60 1.75 -31.68 15.41
CA LYS A 60 1.91 -32.23 14.07
C LYS A 60 3.34 -32.11 13.52
N LYS A 61 4.34 -31.90 14.38
CA LYS A 61 5.73 -31.63 13.96
C LYS A 61 6.29 -32.71 13.01
N GLY A 62 5.93 -33.97 13.22
CA GLY A 62 6.35 -35.08 12.35
C GLY A 62 5.78 -35.05 10.92
N GLN A 63 4.76 -34.22 10.65
CA GLN A 63 4.13 -34.04 9.33
C GLN A 63 4.62 -32.77 8.63
N ILE A 64 5.40 -31.92 9.33
CA ILE A 64 5.86 -30.64 8.81
C ILE A 64 7.13 -30.86 7.99
N GLN A 65 7.11 -30.36 6.75
CA GLN A 65 8.34 -30.24 5.96
C GLN A 65 9.23 -29.14 6.56
N THR A 66 10.47 -29.51 6.88
CA THR A 66 11.47 -28.56 7.40
C THR A 66 12.35 -27.98 6.29
N PHE A 67 12.97 -26.85 6.58
CA PHE A 67 13.86 -26.13 5.68
C PHE A 67 15.27 -26.07 6.28
N GLY A 68 16.27 -26.35 5.43
CA GLY A 68 17.68 -26.24 5.81
C GLY A 68 18.16 -24.80 5.99
N VAL A 69 17.48 -23.82 5.36
CA VAL A 69 17.78 -22.40 5.52
C VAL A 69 16.47 -21.63 5.58
N ILE A 70 16.36 -20.72 6.54
CA ILE A 70 15.24 -19.81 6.72
C ILE A 70 15.78 -18.39 6.86
N LEU A 71 15.37 -17.52 5.94
CA LEU A 71 15.71 -16.10 5.93
C LEU A 71 14.42 -15.31 6.17
N ILE A 72 14.41 -14.46 7.20
CA ILE A 72 13.28 -13.57 7.48
C ILE A 72 13.73 -12.13 7.30
N ASP A 73 13.06 -11.42 6.40
CA ASP A 73 13.22 -9.98 6.22
C ASP A 73 12.15 -9.22 7.00
N GLU A 74 12.42 -7.95 7.30
CA GLU A 74 11.53 -7.06 8.08
C GLU A 74 11.14 -7.66 9.46
N ILE A 75 12.09 -8.26 10.18
CA ILE A 75 11.85 -8.97 11.46
C ILE A 75 11.21 -8.10 12.54
N GLN A 76 11.39 -6.78 12.49
CA GLN A 76 10.75 -5.84 13.41
C GLN A 76 9.21 -5.86 13.33
N ASP A 77 8.65 -6.34 12.22
CA ASP A 77 7.20 -6.48 12.02
C ASP A 77 6.66 -7.81 12.59
N TYR A 78 7.53 -8.74 13.04
CA TYR A 78 7.15 -10.07 13.52
C TYR A 78 6.89 -10.09 15.02
N LYS A 79 5.85 -10.82 15.41
CA LYS A 79 5.60 -11.17 16.82
C LYS A 79 6.50 -12.32 17.26
N ARG A 80 6.86 -12.34 18.54
CA ARG A 80 7.71 -13.40 19.13
C ARG A 80 7.18 -14.82 18.89
N PRO A 81 5.88 -15.13 19.09
CA PRO A 81 5.35 -16.47 18.84
C PRO A 81 5.57 -16.94 17.39
N TRP A 82 5.53 -16.03 16.43
CA TRP A 82 5.75 -16.37 15.02
C TRP A 82 7.18 -16.81 14.77
N MET A 83 8.15 -16.11 15.37
CA MET A 83 9.57 -16.48 15.27
C MET A 83 9.80 -17.87 15.87
N GLU A 84 9.18 -18.15 17.01
CA GLU A 84 9.27 -19.43 17.70
C GLU A 84 8.62 -20.57 16.91
N ILE A 85 7.45 -20.35 16.30
CA ILE A 85 6.81 -21.33 15.43
C ILE A 85 7.72 -21.65 14.24
N ILE A 86 8.22 -20.63 13.55
CA ILE A 86 9.06 -20.82 12.36
C ILE A 86 10.34 -21.57 12.72
N LYS A 87 11.05 -21.13 13.77
CA LYS A 87 12.31 -21.74 14.18
C LYS A 87 12.13 -23.16 14.72
N ASP A 88 11.16 -23.38 15.61
CA ASP A 88 11.09 -24.64 16.36
C ASP A 88 10.35 -25.76 15.58
N CYS A 89 9.50 -25.39 14.62
CA CYS A 89 8.69 -26.35 13.86
C CYS A 89 9.14 -26.49 12.41
N PHE A 90 9.72 -25.45 11.78
CA PHE A 90 10.03 -25.46 10.35
C PHE A 90 11.53 -25.47 10.03
N LEU A 91 12.43 -25.20 10.99
CA LEU A 91 13.87 -25.32 10.77
C LEU A 91 14.34 -26.77 10.96
N SER A 92 15.21 -27.25 10.06
CA SER A 92 15.89 -28.55 10.25
C SER A 92 16.91 -28.48 11.41
N GLU A 93 17.28 -29.62 12.01
CA GLU A 93 18.15 -29.65 13.21
C GLU A 93 19.50 -28.93 13.04
N ASN A 94 20.06 -28.92 11.83
CA ASN A 94 21.30 -28.22 11.49
C ASN A 94 21.06 -27.07 10.50
N GLY A 95 19.84 -26.53 10.48
CA GLY A 95 19.45 -25.49 9.56
C GLY A 95 19.96 -24.11 9.98
N GLU A 96 20.10 -23.22 9.00
CA GLU A 96 20.48 -21.83 9.21
C GLU A 96 19.24 -20.93 9.34
N TYR A 97 19.23 -20.04 10.34
CA TYR A 97 18.13 -19.14 10.62
C TYR A 97 18.65 -17.71 10.78
N VAL A 98 18.38 -16.86 9.77
CA VAL A 98 18.92 -15.50 9.69
C VAL A 98 17.78 -14.50 9.63
N LEU A 99 17.90 -13.44 10.43
CA LEU A 99 16.91 -12.38 10.55
C LEU A 99 17.51 -11.06 10.09
N PHE A 100 16.75 -10.36 9.25
CA PHE A 100 17.08 -9.04 8.75
C PHE A 100 15.97 -8.08 9.16
N GLY A 101 16.33 -6.87 9.56
CA GLY A 101 15.36 -5.83 9.82
C GLY A 101 16.00 -4.56 10.36
N ASP A 102 15.15 -3.56 10.54
CA ASP A 102 15.49 -2.25 11.08
C ASP A 102 14.44 -1.88 12.12
N VAL A 103 14.84 -1.86 13.40
CA VAL A 103 13.94 -1.57 14.53
C VAL A 103 13.27 -0.20 14.40
N LYS A 104 13.89 0.76 13.70
CA LYS A 104 13.36 2.12 13.47
C LYS A 104 12.19 2.12 12.49
N GLN A 105 11.96 1.01 11.79
CA GLN A 105 10.85 0.79 10.85
C GLN A 105 9.76 -0.12 11.44
N ASN A 106 9.66 -0.20 12.77
CA ASN A 106 8.66 -0.96 13.52
C ASN A 106 7.30 -0.24 13.55
N ILE A 107 6.59 -0.28 12.42
CA ILE A 107 5.30 0.41 12.24
C ILE A 107 4.12 -0.29 12.92
N TYR A 108 4.36 -1.44 13.55
CA TYR A 108 3.36 -2.21 14.30
C TYR A 108 3.51 -2.06 15.81
N ASN A 109 4.48 -1.24 16.26
CA ASN A 109 4.82 -1.04 17.66
C ASN A 109 5.01 -2.36 18.43
N ASN A 110 5.68 -3.32 17.80
CA ASN A 110 6.08 -4.56 18.47
C ASN A 110 7.06 -4.24 19.60
N LEU A 111 7.05 -5.08 20.64
CA LEU A 111 7.92 -4.89 21.81
C LEU A 111 9.41 -4.95 21.44
N THR A 112 10.16 -4.02 22.03
CA THR A 112 11.63 -3.91 21.88
C THR A 112 12.33 -4.27 23.18
N VAL A 113 13.56 -4.76 23.09
CA VAL A 113 14.43 -5.09 24.22
C VAL A 113 15.76 -4.38 24.00
N ARG A 114 16.20 -3.58 24.98
CA ARG A 114 17.44 -2.78 24.88
C ARG A 114 17.51 -1.94 23.60
N LYS A 115 16.40 -1.25 23.28
CA LYS A 115 16.25 -0.41 22.07
C LYS A 115 16.31 -1.15 20.72
N ASP A 116 16.26 -2.48 20.71
CA ASP A 116 16.28 -3.29 19.49
C ASP A 116 15.09 -4.29 19.43
N VAL A 117 14.90 -4.95 18.29
CA VAL A 117 13.86 -5.98 18.09
C VAL A 117 14.06 -7.13 19.07
N SER A 118 12.97 -7.59 19.70
CA SER A 118 12.99 -8.76 20.57
C SER A 118 13.08 -10.09 19.77
N THR A 119 14.28 -10.44 19.31
CA THR A 119 14.52 -11.62 18.46
C THR A 119 14.78 -12.90 19.26
N ASN A 120 14.58 -14.07 18.63
CA ASN A 120 14.83 -15.41 19.19
C ASN A 120 16.19 -16.00 18.77
N VAL A 121 17.15 -15.14 18.43
CA VAL A 121 18.54 -15.50 18.07
C VAL A 121 19.53 -14.78 18.98
N TYR A 122 20.73 -15.33 19.08
CA TYR A 122 21.84 -14.71 19.80
C TYR A 122 22.81 -14.09 18.79
N GLY A 123 23.28 -12.88 19.08
CA GLY A 123 24.21 -12.15 18.22
C GLY A 123 23.50 -11.24 17.22
N VAL A 124 24.07 -10.06 17.01
CA VAL A 124 23.61 -9.05 16.06
C VAL A 124 24.82 -8.63 15.23
N THR A 125 24.65 -8.63 13.91
CA THR A 125 25.63 -8.03 12.99
C THR A 125 25.01 -6.77 12.41
N GLU A 126 25.67 -5.63 12.60
CA GLU A 126 25.15 -4.34 12.17
C GLU A 126 25.76 -3.91 10.83
N LEU A 127 24.90 -3.41 9.94
CA LEU A 127 25.32 -2.76 8.69
C LEU A 127 25.35 -1.24 8.89
N LYS A 128 26.55 -0.68 9.03
CA LYS A 128 26.75 0.74 9.40
C LYS A 128 26.78 1.73 8.23
N CYS A 129 26.71 1.23 7.00
CA CYS A 129 26.82 2.03 5.78
C CYS A 129 25.49 2.05 5.01
N CYS A 130 25.03 3.24 4.63
CA CYS A 130 23.88 3.41 3.75
C CYS A 130 24.35 3.74 2.31
N PHE A 131 24.25 2.75 1.43
CA PHE A 131 24.60 2.86 0.00
C PHE A 131 23.41 3.29 -0.88
N ARG A 132 22.19 3.33 -0.32
CA ARG A 132 20.95 3.48 -1.07
C ARG A 132 20.65 4.92 -1.46
N SER A 133 20.77 5.81 -0.48
CA SER A 133 20.22 7.16 -0.55
C SER A 133 21.33 8.20 -0.65
N ASP A 134 21.02 9.29 -1.34
CA ASP A 134 21.86 10.47 -1.43
C ASP A 134 22.04 11.12 -0.06
N PHE A 135 23.09 11.93 0.07
CA PHE A 135 23.48 12.53 1.35
C PHE A 135 22.32 13.24 2.06
N LYS A 136 21.60 14.15 1.38
CA LYS A 136 20.52 14.90 2.05
C LYS A 136 19.42 14.02 2.62
N ILE A 137 19.07 12.92 1.96
CA ILE A 137 18.05 11.99 2.47
C ILE A 137 18.58 11.23 3.69
N LYS A 138 19.83 10.77 3.65
CA LYS A 138 20.49 10.11 4.79
C LYS A 138 20.60 11.06 5.97
N ASP A 139 21.01 12.29 5.72
CA ASP A 139 21.16 13.32 6.73
C ASP A 139 19.83 13.64 7.41
N LEU A 140 18.75 13.81 6.63
CA LEU A 140 17.40 13.96 7.18
C LEU A 140 16.99 12.74 8.01
N ALA A 141 17.29 11.52 7.56
CA ALA A 141 16.96 10.32 8.33
C ALA A 141 17.71 10.27 9.67
N VAL A 142 19.00 10.60 9.69
CA VAL A 142 19.81 10.66 10.92
C VAL A 142 19.32 11.77 11.85
N GLU A 143 19.03 12.96 11.33
CA GLU A 143 18.48 14.07 12.12
C GLU A 143 17.08 13.72 12.67
N TYR A 144 16.26 13.01 11.90
CA TYR A 144 14.98 12.49 12.40
C TYR A 144 15.20 11.56 13.58
N GLN A 145 16.15 10.63 13.50
CA GLN A 145 16.47 9.72 14.60
C GLN A 145 16.93 10.47 15.85
N LYS A 146 17.81 11.46 15.71
CA LYS A 146 18.29 12.27 16.84
C LYS A 146 17.16 13.04 17.53
N ASN A 147 16.24 13.62 16.76
CA ASN A 147 15.20 14.47 17.32
C ASN A 147 13.97 13.71 17.81
N ILE A 148 13.63 12.58 17.17
CA ILE A 148 12.38 11.85 17.42
C ILE A 148 12.63 10.51 18.12
N PHE A 149 13.74 9.83 17.83
CA PHE A 149 14.02 8.46 18.31
C PHE A 149 15.12 8.34 19.36
N GLN A 150 15.77 9.44 19.80
CA GLN A 150 16.90 9.41 20.74
C GLN A 150 16.68 8.50 21.97
N ASP A 151 15.47 8.52 22.53
CA ASP A 151 15.14 7.77 23.74
C ASP A 151 14.68 6.33 23.43
N LYS A 152 14.28 6.06 22.18
CA LYS A 152 13.66 4.80 21.75
C LYS A 152 14.62 3.85 21.05
N TYR A 153 15.53 4.38 20.20
CA TYR A 153 16.43 3.60 19.35
C TYR A 153 17.87 4.12 19.43
N GLU A 154 18.82 3.29 19.01
CA GLU A 154 20.20 3.73 18.75
C GLU A 154 20.27 4.52 17.45
N ILE A 155 21.10 5.55 17.39
CA ILE A 155 21.23 6.45 16.24
C ILE A 155 22.25 5.88 15.25
N ASP A 156 21.92 5.91 13.97
CA ASP A 156 22.77 5.40 12.90
C ASP A 156 23.94 6.36 12.58
N ALA A 157 25.11 5.79 12.33
CA ALA A 157 26.34 6.52 11.98
C ALA A 157 26.54 6.66 10.46
N PHE A 158 25.46 6.76 9.66
CA PHE A 158 25.54 6.72 8.18
C PHE A 158 26.43 7.81 7.58
N ASN A 159 26.48 8.98 8.22
CA ASN A 159 27.24 10.12 7.75
C ASN A 159 28.76 9.97 8.01
N GLU A 160 29.14 9.17 9.01
CA GLU A 160 30.53 8.96 9.46
C GLU A 160 31.29 7.97 8.58
N ASN A 161 30.59 7.02 7.92
CA ASN A 161 31.19 5.92 7.17
C ASN A 161 31.27 6.17 5.65
N ALA A 162 31.72 7.37 5.25
CA ALA A 162 31.83 7.75 3.83
C ALA A 162 33.00 7.05 3.10
N PRO A 163 32.88 6.72 1.80
CA PRO A 163 34.03 6.35 0.99
C PRO A 163 35.05 7.51 0.97
N GLN A 164 36.34 7.21 1.14
CA GLN A 164 37.40 8.22 1.28
C GLN A 164 37.63 9.09 0.02
N ASP A 165 37.10 8.67 -1.14
CA ASP A 165 37.42 9.25 -2.45
C ASP A 165 36.46 10.37 -2.93
N GLU A 166 35.38 10.69 -2.20
CA GLU A 166 34.46 11.77 -2.58
C GLU A 166 34.78 13.10 -1.86
N LEU A 167 34.85 14.21 -2.61
CA LEU A 167 34.97 15.54 -2.02
C LEU A 167 33.73 15.85 -1.16
N PRO A 168 33.89 16.17 0.15
CA PRO A 168 32.77 16.36 1.07
C PRO A 168 31.74 17.40 0.60
N PHE A 169 32.18 18.44 -0.11
CA PHE A 169 31.30 19.49 -0.62
C PHE A 169 30.32 19.00 -1.69
N GLU A 170 30.78 18.20 -2.65
CA GLU A 170 29.93 17.67 -3.73
C GLU A 170 28.96 16.63 -3.17
N ARG A 171 29.45 15.75 -2.30
CA ARG A 171 28.63 14.75 -1.60
C ARG A 171 27.49 15.39 -0.82
N ASN A 172 27.76 16.43 -0.04
CA ASN A 172 26.75 17.09 0.79
C ASN A 172 25.63 17.77 -0.02
N GLN A 173 25.86 18.03 -1.31
CA GLN A 173 24.84 18.60 -2.20
C GLN A 173 23.94 17.56 -2.85
N GLN A 174 24.29 16.27 -2.81
CA GLN A 174 23.51 15.19 -3.40
C GLN A 174 22.12 15.06 -2.75
N GLY A 175 21.11 14.85 -3.58
CA GLY A 175 19.71 14.77 -3.18
C GLY A 175 19.01 16.13 -3.11
N PHE A 176 17.69 16.07 -2.97
CA PHE A 176 16.80 17.22 -2.87
C PHE A 176 15.68 16.92 -1.87
N ILE A 177 15.44 17.85 -0.96
CA ILE A 177 14.31 17.77 -0.02
C ILE A 177 13.53 19.07 -0.14
N ASN A 178 12.22 18.96 -0.27
CA ASN A 178 11.32 20.09 -0.23
C ASN A 178 10.12 19.77 0.66
N TYR A 179 9.78 20.71 1.54
CA TYR A 179 8.62 20.62 2.41
C TYR A 179 7.64 21.73 2.04
N MET A 180 6.36 21.38 1.90
CA MET A 180 5.29 22.33 1.60
C MET A 180 4.15 22.10 2.56
N TYR A 181 3.83 23.10 3.38
CA TYR A 181 2.64 23.10 4.20
C TYR A 181 1.43 23.64 3.39
N LEU A 182 0.32 22.92 3.39
CA LEU A 182 -0.86 23.17 2.55
C LEU A 182 -2.12 23.26 3.41
N SER A 183 -2.62 24.48 3.62
CA SER A 183 -3.83 24.79 4.42
C SER A 183 -5.16 24.63 3.67
N ASP A 184 -5.12 24.15 2.42
CA ASP A 184 -6.26 24.16 1.53
C ASP A 184 -7.33 23.11 1.92
N THR A 185 -8.60 23.48 1.78
CA THR A 185 -9.75 22.58 1.95
C THR A 185 -9.90 21.59 0.80
N ASN A 186 -9.43 21.93 -0.41
CA ASN A 186 -9.51 21.04 -1.57
C ASN A 186 -8.22 20.21 -1.78
N ILE A 187 -7.93 19.35 -0.79
CA ILE A 187 -6.71 18.54 -0.68
C ILE A 187 -6.37 17.83 -1.99
N VAL A 188 -7.33 17.14 -2.62
CA VAL A 188 -7.05 16.31 -3.81
C VAL A 188 -6.68 17.13 -5.04
N SER A 189 -7.40 18.23 -5.31
CA SER A 189 -7.12 19.07 -6.48
C SER A 189 -5.78 19.80 -6.34
N THR A 190 -5.42 20.18 -5.11
CA THR A 190 -4.17 20.87 -4.79
C THR A 190 -3.00 19.90 -4.82
N LEU A 191 -3.15 18.69 -4.26
CA LEU A 191 -2.22 17.58 -4.45
C LEU A 191 -1.93 17.33 -5.93
N TYR A 192 -2.97 17.21 -6.76
CA TYR A 192 -2.80 16.99 -8.19
C TYR A 192 -1.98 18.10 -8.83
N THR A 193 -2.37 19.35 -8.60
CA THR A 193 -1.73 20.52 -9.21
C THR A 193 -0.24 20.57 -8.82
N VAL A 194 0.06 20.48 -7.52
CA VAL A 194 1.42 20.53 -6.99
C VAL A 194 2.28 19.38 -7.51
N ILE A 195 1.78 18.13 -7.45
CA ILE A 195 2.54 16.95 -7.84
C ILE A 195 2.75 16.96 -9.36
N HIS A 196 1.69 17.14 -10.14
CA HIS A 196 1.75 17.05 -11.59
C HIS A 196 2.58 18.17 -12.22
N GLU A 197 2.44 19.42 -11.74
CA GLU A 197 3.28 20.53 -12.20
C GLU A 197 4.76 20.32 -11.81
N ASN A 198 5.03 19.78 -10.63
CA ASN A 198 6.40 19.48 -10.22
C ASN A 198 7.01 18.38 -11.10
N ILE A 199 6.26 17.32 -11.41
CA ILE A 199 6.69 16.28 -12.34
C ILE A 199 7.01 16.88 -13.71
N ILE A 200 6.09 17.62 -14.32
CA ILE A 200 6.26 18.15 -15.69
C ILE A 200 7.37 19.21 -15.76
N ASN A 201 7.43 20.12 -14.79
CA ASN A 201 8.30 21.30 -14.91
C ASN A 201 9.70 21.09 -14.31
N LYS A 202 9.82 20.27 -13.26
CA LYS A 202 11.08 20.11 -12.51
C LYS A 202 11.70 18.72 -12.62
N ASN A 203 10.92 17.72 -13.03
CA ASN A 203 11.34 16.32 -13.00
C ASN A 203 10.95 15.56 -14.28
N SER A 204 10.82 16.25 -15.42
CA SER A 204 10.42 15.65 -16.70
C SER A 204 11.40 14.61 -17.23
N SER A 205 12.66 14.65 -16.78
CA SER A 205 13.67 13.66 -17.12
C SER A 205 13.58 12.38 -16.28
N ILE A 206 12.80 12.37 -15.19
CA ILE A 206 12.63 11.19 -14.34
C ILE A 206 11.58 10.28 -14.97
N SER A 207 11.97 9.03 -15.18
CA SER A 207 11.05 8.01 -15.66
C SER A 207 9.85 7.90 -14.72
N PRO A 208 8.61 7.74 -15.22
CA PRO A 208 7.45 7.38 -14.39
C PRO A 208 7.73 6.15 -13.52
N ASN A 209 8.70 5.30 -13.90
CA ASN A 209 9.10 4.18 -13.08
C ASN A 209 9.68 4.56 -11.72
N ASP A 210 10.31 5.71 -11.63
CA ASP A 210 11.06 6.12 -10.46
C ASP A 210 10.35 7.23 -9.66
N ILE A 211 9.05 7.41 -9.94
CA ILE A 211 8.15 8.35 -9.26
C ILE A 211 7.13 7.57 -8.43
N THR A 212 7.15 7.82 -7.13
CA THR A 212 6.21 7.25 -6.18
C THR A 212 5.52 8.34 -5.36
N ILE A 213 4.22 8.19 -5.15
CA ILE A 213 3.40 9.01 -4.28
C ILE A 213 2.94 8.14 -3.12
N LEU A 214 3.39 8.48 -1.93
CA LEU A 214 3.07 7.79 -0.68
C LEU A 214 2.10 8.63 0.15
N GLY A 215 1.11 7.96 0.72
CA GLY A 215 0.24 8.54 1.73
C GLY A 215 -0.03 7.56 2.86
N TYR A 216 -0.89 7.97 3.78
CA TYR A 216 -1.23 7.17 4.95
C TYR A 216 -2.48 6.36 4.72
N THR A 217 -3.53 7.00 4.18
CA THR A 217 -4.83 6.34 4.06
C THR A 217 -5.18 5.95 2.65
N ILE A 218 -5.67 4.71 2.51
CA ILE A 218 -6.10 4.18 1.22
C ILE A 218 -7.23 5.02 0.63
N ASN A 219 -8.14 5.55 1.46
CA ASN A 219 -9.29 6.30 0.98
C ASN A 219 -8.90 7.61 0.29
N GLN A 220 -8.00 8.40 0.88
CA GLN A 220 -7.51 9.61 0.24
C GLN A 220 -6.70 9.28 -1.02
N LEU A 221 -5.84 8.25 -0.96
CA LEU A 221 -5.03 7.83 -2.10
C LEU A 221 -5.87 7.32 -3.28
N LYS A 222 -7.00 6.63 -3.05
CA LYS A 222 -7.93 6.21 -4.10
C LYS A 222 -8.53 7.40 -4.84
N LYS A 223 -9.00 8.38 -4.08
CA LYS A 223 -9.60 9.59 -4.64
C LYS A 223 -8.59 10.40 -5.42
N PHE A 224 -7.40 10.58 -4.85
CA PHE A 224 -6.28 11.21 -5.54
C PHE A 224 -5.87 10.44 -6.81
N GLU A 225 -5.78 9.12 -6.75
CA GLU A 225 -5.41 8.30 -7.92
C GLU A 225 -6.42 8.44 -9.06
N ALA A 226 -7.72 8.35 -8.76
CA ALA A 226 -8.76 8.51 -9.77
C ALA A 226 -8.69 9.91 -10.38
N TYR A 227 -8.58 10.94 -9.53
CA TYR A 227 -8.41 12.32 -9.99
C TYR A 227 -7.20 12.46 -10.91
N TYR A 228 -6.04 11.99 -10.45
CA TYR A 228 -4.76 12.08 -11.17
C TYR A 228 -4.86 11.44 -12.54
N ARG A 229 -5.23 10.15 -12.58
CA ARG A 229 -5.29 9.36 -13.82
C ARG A 229 -6.24 9.95 -14.85
N TYR A 230 -7.42 10.42 -14.43
CA TYR A 230 -8.36 11.02 -15.38
C TYR A 230 -7.94 12.43 -15.82
N MET A 231 -7.35 13.23 -14.94
CA MET A 231 -6.93 14.58 -15.30
C MET A 231 -5.70 14.56 -16.21
N SER A 232 -4.65 13.81 -15.84
CA SER A 232 -3.42 13.71 -16.64
C SER A 232 -3.54 12.77 -17.84
N SER A 233 -4.56 11.90 -17.87
CA SER A 233 -4.64 10.80 -18.86
C SER A 233 -3.49 9.80 -18.78
N GLU A 234 -2.72 9.81 -17.69
CA GLU A 234 -1.61 8.89 -17.46
C GLU A 234 -2.06 7.67 -16.65
N ARG A 235 -1.42 6.53 -16.90
CA ARG A 235 -1.67 5.32 -16.12
C ARG A 235 -0.89 5.37 -14.82
N THR A 236 -1.47 4.76 -13.80
CA THR A 236 -0.92 4.64 -12.44
C THR A 236 -0.85 3.16 -12.05
N LYS A 237 0.05 2.83 -11.12
CA LYS A 237 0.13 1.51 -10.48
C LYS A 237 -0.15 1.65 -8.99
N THR A 238 -1.10 0.87 -8.49
CA THR A 238 -1.49 0.89 -7.08
C THR A 238 -1.47 -0.50 -6.46
N MET A 239 -1.26 -0.53 -5.14
CA MET A 239 -1.40 -1.73 -4.30
C MET A 239 -2.78 -1.84 -3.64
N PHE A 240 -3.68 -0.91 -3.96
CA PHE A 240 -5.07 -0.87 -3.52
C PHE A 240 -6.03 -0.87 -4.73
N GLU A 241 -7.28 -1.26 -4.51
CA GLU A 241 -8.37 -1.20 -5.49
C GLU A 241 -8.70 0.24 -5.90
N THR A 242 -8.90 0.50 -7.19
CA THR A 242 -9.38 1.81 -7.66
C THR A 242 -10.91 1.85 -7.58
N TYR A 243 -11.51 3.04 -7.65
CA TYR A 243 -12.97 3.16 -7.64
C TYR A 243 -13.65 2.37 -8.77
N GLU A 244 -13.05 2.30 -9.96
CA GLU A 244 -13.59 1.49 -11.05
C GLU A 244 -13.63 0.01 -10.69
N ILE A 245 -12.57 -0.50 -10.04
CA ILE A 245 -12.54 -1.90 -9.61
C ILE A 245 -13.59 -2.14 -8.52
N MET A 246 -13.77 -1.19 -7.61
CA MET A 246 -14.79 -1.27 -6.55
C MET A 246 -16.20 -1.35 -7.16
N TYR A 247 -16.54 -0.42 -8.06
CA TYR A 247 -17.82 -0.42 -8.76
C TYR A 247 -18.02 -1.67 -9.61
N LEU A 248 -17.03 -2.05 -10.41
CA LEU A 248 -17.09 -3.24 -11.26
C LEU A 248 -17.32 -4.50 -10.44
N ASN A 249 -16.63 -4.66 -9.31
CA ASN A 249 -16.81 -5.82 -8.44
C ASN A 249 -18.24 -5.92 -7.92
N SER A 250 -18.81 -4.82 -7.42
CA SER A 250 -20.20 -4.79 -6.96
C SER A 250 -21.21 -5.01 -8.09
N LEU A 251 -20.97 -4.44 -9.28
CA LEU A 251 -21.82 -4.66 -10.45
C LEU A 251 -21.83 -6.14 -10.87
N LYS A 252 -20.67 -6.80 -10.87
CA LYS A 252 -20.56 -8.23 -11.19
C LYS A 252 -21.29 -9.11 -10.18
N LEU A 253 -21.18 -8.82 -8.89
CA LEU A 253 -21.91 -9.55 -7.85
C LEU A 253 -23.43 -9.39 -8.00
N SER A 254 -23.91 -8.19 -8.34
CA SER A 254 -25.34 -7.98 -8.59
C SER A 254 -25.84 -8.76 -9.81
N SER A 255 -25.01 -8.87 -10.87
CA SER A 255 -25.37 -9.61 -12.08
C SER A 255 -25.56 -11.11 -11.87
N SER A 256 -24.92 -11.71 -10.86
CA SER A 256 -25.07 -13.14 -10.55
C SER A 256 -26.34 -13.49 -9.78
N VAL A 257 -27.01 -12.53 -9.13
CA VAL A 257 -28.18 -12.79 -8.28
C VAL A 257 -29.47 -12.36 -9.00
N ASN A 258 -29.52 -11.11 -9.47
CA ASN A 258 -30.50 -10.57 -10.42
C ASN A 258 -30.07 -9.12 -10.73
N GLN A 259 -29.95 -8.74 -12.00
CA GLN A 259 -29.42 -7.42 -12.34
C GLN A 259 -30.47 -6.33 -12.10
N PRO A 260 -30.17 -5.28 -11.29
CA PRO A 260 -31.12 -4.20 -11.03
C PRO A 260 -31.56 -3.49 -12.32
N GLU A 261 -32.82 -3.03 -12.36
CA GLU A 261 -33.39 -2.36 -13.54
C GLU A 261 -32.59 -1.12 -13.95
N TRP A 262 -32.16 -0.30 -12.98
CA TRP A 262 -31.34 0.88 -13.25
C TRP A 262 -30.00 0.55 -13.91
N VAL A 263 -29.40 -0.60 -13.62
CA VAL A 263 -28.18 -1.07 -14.28
C VAL A 263 -28.49 -1.51 -15.72
N ASN A 264 -29.61 -2.18 -15.96
CA ASN A 264 -30.05 -2.55 -17.31
C ASN A 264 -30.31 -1.31 -18.17
N HIS A 265 -30.93 -0.26 -17.62
CA HIS A 265 -31.09 1.01 -18.31
C HIS A 265 -29.75 1.71 -18.55
N GLY A 266 -28.80 1.62 -17.63
CA GLY A 266 -27.43 2.08 -17.84
C GLY A 266 -26.78 1.38 -19.04
N ARG A 267 -26.95 0.06 -19.17
CA ARG A 267 -26.45 -0.73 -20.31
C ARG A 267 -27.10 -0.32 -21.63
N GLN A 268 -28.41 -0.07 -21.63
CA GLN A 268 -29.12 0.44 -22.81
C GLN A 268 -28.64 1.83 -23.21
N LEU A 269 -28.42 2.72 -22.22
CA LEU A 269 -27.93 4.08 -22.44
C LEU A 269 -26.60 4.10 -23.20
N ILE A 270 -25.67 3.21 -22.83
CA ILE A 270 -24.37 3.07 -23.51
C ILE A 270 -24.40 2.14 -24.74
N LYS A 271 -25.60 1.70 -25.15
CA LYS A 271 -25.85 0.80 -26.30
C LYS A 271 -25.12 -0.54 -26.20
N ARG A 272 -25.10 -1.14 -25.01
CA ARG A 272 -24.42 -2.40 -24.66
C ARG A 272 -25.37 -3.45 -24.06
N ASP A 273 -26.66 -3.24 -24.15
CA ASP A 273 -27.69 -4.16 -23.66
C ASP A 273 -27.67 -5.50 -24.42
N LYS A 274 -27.28 -5.48 -25.70
CA LYS A 274 -27.23 -6.65 -26.60
C LYS A 274 -25.90 -7.41 -26.60
N ASP A 275 -24.91 -6.98 -25.80
CA ASP A 275 -23.61 -7.66 -25.74
C ASP A 275 -23.75 -9.09 -25.19
N LYS A 276 -23.14 -10.07 -25.86
CA LYS A 276 -23.15 -11.49 -25.42
C LYS A 276 -22.61 -11.70 -24.00
N LYS A 277 -21.63 -10.89 -23.60
CA LYS A 277 -21.05 -10.87 -22.26
C LYS A 277 -21.22 -9.48 -21.66
N GLN A 278 -21.66 -9.41 -20.42
CA GLN A 278 -21.92 -8.14 -19.74
C GLN A 278 -20.63 -7.43 -19.29
N ASP A 279 -19.47 -8.12 -19.25
CA ASP A 279 -18.21 -7.59 -18.74
C ASP A 279 -17.86 -6.21 -19.31
N ARG A 280 -18.00 -6.04 -20.64
CA ARG A 280 -17.69 -4.77 -21.29
C ARG A 280 -18.62 -3.65 -20.82
N ALA A 281 -19.92 -3.92 -20.81
CA ALA A 281 -20.93 -2.95 -20.38
C ALA A 281 -20.68 -2.51 -18.92
N LEU A 282 -20.41 -3.46 -18.03
CA LEU A 282 -20.15 -3.17 -16.61
C LEU A 282 -18.83 -2.40 -16.41
N ASN A 283 -17.79 -2.69 -17.19
CA ASN A 283 -16.53 -1.94 -17.17
C ASN A 283 -16.70 -0.48 -17.63
N GLU A 284 -17.50 -0.25 -18.68
CA GLU A 284 -17.79 1.09 -19.20
C GLU A 284 -18.66 1.88 -18.19
N LEU A 285 -19.67 1.24 -17.57
CA LEU A 285 -20.47 1.85 -16.50
C LEU A 285 -19.64 2.19 -15.25
N ALA A 286 -18.77 1.28 -14.78
CA ALA A 286 -17.92 1.53 -13.62
C ALA A 286 -16.98 2.74 -13.81
N GLN A 287 -16.47 2.94 -15.03
CA GLN A 287 -15.69 4.12 -15.39
C GLN A 287 -16.55 5.40 -15.39
N LEU A 288 -17.76 5.34 -15.96
CA LEU A 288 -18.68 6.47 -15.95
C LEU A 288 -19.12 6.86 -14.54
N PHE A 289 -19.39 5.91 -13.65
CA PHE A 289 -19.72 6.19 -12.24
C PHE A 289 -18.55 6.86 -11.51
N THR A 290 -17.33 6.38 -11.72
CA THR A 290 -16.13 7.00 -11.14
C THR A 290 -15.95 8.44 -11.63
N LEU A 291 -16.13 8.69 -12.93
CA LEU A 291 -16.06 10.04 -13.50
C LEU A 291 -17.22 10.93 -13.07
N TYR A 292 -18.41 10.38 -12.87
CA TYR A 292 -19.56 11.12 -12.36
C TYR A 292 -19.35 11.60 -10.93
N ASP A 293 -18.78 10.75 -10.08
CA ASP A 293 -18.41 11.14 -8.72
C ASP A 293 -17.39 12.28 -8.71
N LEU A 294 -16.35 12.19 -9.56
CA LEU A 294 -15.38 13.27 -9.73
C LEU A 294 -16.01 14.54 -10.31
N TYR A 295 -16.96 14.40 -11.23
CA TYR A 295 -17.73 15.52 -11.79
C TYR A 295 -18.61 16.20 -10.75
N LYS A 296 -19.32 15.45 -9.90
CA LYS A 296 -20.14 16.01 -8.82
C LYS A 296 -19.32 16.85 -7.85
N GLU A 297 -18.09 16.44 -7.58
CA GLU A 297 -17.22 17.13 -6.62
C GLU A 297 -16.36 18.24 -7.26
N TYR A 298 -15.96 18.06 -8.51
CA TYR A 298 -15.02 18.93 -9.22
C TYR A 298 -15.57 19.34 -10.61
N GLU A 299 -16.81 19.82 -10.64
CA GLU A 299 -17.59 20.10 -11.86
C GLU A 299 -16.77 20.83 -12.94
N ASN A 300 -16.20 21.98 -12.59
CA ASN A 300 -15.41 22.83 -13.49
C ASN A 300 -14.20 22.12 -14.12
N ARG A 301 -13.65 21.10 -13.46
CA ARG A 301 -12.48 20.36 -13.93
C ARG A 301 -12.85 19.08 -14.68
N PHE A 302 -13.98 18.45 -14.35
CA PHE A 302 -14.35 17.13 -14.88
C PHE A 302 -15.47 17.13 -15.92
N GLN A 303 -16.22 18.22 -16.10
CA GLN A 303 -17.32 18.28 -17.07
C GLN A 303 -16.90 17.85 -18.48
N LYS A 304 -15.80 18.42 -19.00
CA LYS A 304 -15.26 18.08 -20.32
C LYS A 304 -14.79 16.62 -20.39
N LYS A 305 -14.20 16.10 -19.31
CA LYS A 305 -13.70 14.73 -19.26
C LYS A 305 -14.83 13.71 -19.24
N LEU A 306 -15.86 13.95 -18.41
CA LEU A 306 -17.05 13.12 -18.36
C LEU A 306 -17.77 13.13 -19.72
N ALA A 307 -17.96 14.30 -20.33
CA ALA A 307 -18.56 14.40 -21.66
C ALA A 307 -17.81 13.59 -22.72
N TRP A 308 -16.47 13.62 -22.71
CA TRP A 308 -15.65 12.82 -23.62
C TRP A 308 -15.87 11.31 -23.43
N TYR A 309 -15.92 10.84 -22.19
CA TYR A 309 -16.17 9.41 -21.89
C TYR A 309 -17.60 8.98 -22.21
N CYS A 310 -18.61 9.82 -21.95
CA CYS A 310 -19.98 9.57 -22.39
C CYS A 310 -20.01 9.36 -23.91
N ASN A 311 -19.45 10.29 -24.68
CA ASN A 311 -19.41 10.19 -26.14
C ASN A 311 -18.67 8.93 -26.61
N ARG A 312 -17.54 8.60 -25.97
CA ARG A 312 -16.79 7.37 -26.23
C ARG A 312 -17.63 6.10 -26.01
N TYR A 313 -18.58 6.13 -25.08
CA TYR A 313 -19.49 5.03 -24.76
C TYR A 313 -20.89 5.21 -25.35
N ASN A 314 -21.03 6.00 -26.41
CA ASN A 314 -22.26 6.17 -27.19
C ASN A 314 -23.44 6.81 -26.44
N CYS A 315 -23.21 7.58 -25.38
CA CYS A 315 -24.20 8.43 -24.73
C CYS A 315 -23.76 9.91 -24.69
N SER A 316 -24.70 10.85 -24.56
CA SER A 316 -24.35 12.26 -24.34
C SER A 316 -24.20 12.56 -22.85
N LEU A 317 -23.47 13.62 -22.49
CA LEU A 317 -23.39 14.09 -21.10
C LEU A 317 -24.80 14.30 -20.51
N ASP A 318 -25.68 14.99 -21.23
CA ASP A 318 -27.04 15.30 -20.76
C ASP A 318 -27.87 14.04 -20.53
N SER A 319 -27.76 13.06 -21.43
CA SER A 319 -28.48 11.78 -21.30
C SER A 319 -27.98 10.98 -20.09
N PHE A 320 -26.67 11.01 -19.84
CA PHE A 320 -26.06 10.34 -18.71
C PHE A 320 -26.38 11.04 -17.38
N VAL A 321 -26.31 12.36 -17.32
CA VAL A 321 -26.72 13.14 -16.12
C VAL A 321 -28.20 12.95 -15.84
N SER A 322 -29.06 12.94 -16.87
CA SER A 322 -30.49 12.66 -16.72
C SER A 322 -30.74 11.25 -16.18
N TYR A 323 -29.98 10.25 -16.65
CA TYR A 323 -30.00 8.90 -16.12
C TYR A 323 -29.56 8.84 -14.65
N MET A 324 -28.47 9.52 -14.28
CA MET A 324 -28.00 9.58 -12.88
C MET A 324 -28.98 10.30 -11.96
N ASN A 325 -29.69 11.31 -12.46
CA ASN A 325 -30.72 12.01 -11.71
C ASN A 325 -32.00 11.17 -11.55
N LYS A 326 -32.38 10.41 -12.59
CA LYS A 326 -33.52 9.50 -12.55
C LYS A 326 -33.34 8.39 -11.51
N TYR A 327 -32.12 7.85 -11.39
CA TYR A 327 -31.78 6.74 -10.49
C TYR A 327 -30.90 7.19 -9.32
N LYS A 328 -31.13 8.41 -8.83
CA LYS A 328 -30.28 9.02 -7.81
C LYS A 328 -30.26 8.20 -6.52
N GLU A 329 -31.43 7.78 -6.03
CA GLU A 329 -31.54 7.06 -4.77
C GLU A 329 -30.88 5.67 -4.85
N GLU A 330 -31.15 4.92 -5.92
CA GLU A 330 -30.55 3.61 -6.13
C GLU A 330 -29.02 3.70 -6.32
N TYR A 331 -28.54 4.73 -7.01
CA TYR A 331 -27.12 4.95 -7.20
C TYR A 331 -26.41 5.32 -5.88
N GLU A 332 -26.96 6.23 -5.08
CA GLU A 332 -26.32 6.62 -3.81
C GLU A 332 -26.30 5.45 -2.82
N GLN A 333 -27.37 4.64 -2.73
CA GLN A 333 -27.37 3.41 -1.92
C GLN A 333 -26.32 2.41 -2.43
N PHE A 334 -26.28 2.18 -3.74
CA PHE A 334 -25.28 1.30 -4.36
C PHE A 334 -23.85 1.78 -4.10
N LYS A 335 -23.61 3.09 -4.17
CA LYS A 335 -22.31 3.71 -3.90
C LYS A 335 -21.90 3.53 -2.45
N GLU A 336 -22.81 3.73 -1.52
CA GLU A 336 -22.56 3.50 -0.09
C GLU A 336 -22.14 2.04 0.16
N ASP A 337 -22.89 1.08 -0.39
CA ASP A 337 -22.56 -0.34 -0.30
C ASP A 337 -21.19 -0.66 -0.92
N VAL A 338 -20.87 -0.06 -2.08
CA VAL A 338 -19.56 -0.20 -2.73
C VAL A 338 -18.45 0.31 -1.84
N TYR A 339 -18.63 1.45 -1.17
CA TYR A 339 -17.56 2.08 -0.39
C TYR A 339 -17.35 1.39 0.96
N ASN A 340 -18.38 0.73 1.50
CA ASN A 340 -18.34 -0.01 2.76
C ASN A 340 -17.89 -1.47 2.63
N LYS A 341 -17.78 -2.01 1.40
CA LYS A 341 -17.30 -3.37 1.15
C LYS A 341 -15.83 -3.57 1.50
N ASP A 342 -15.51 -4.81 1.86
CA ASP A 342 -14.12 -5.24 2.02
C ASP A 342 -13.52 -5.69 0.68
N TYR A 343 -12.35 -5.14 0.38
CA TYR A 343 -11.58 -5.42 -0.83
C TYR A 343 -10.22 -6.04 -0.53
N GLN A 344 -10.03 -6.59 0.67
CA GLN A 344 -8.76 -7.20 1.10
C GLN A 344 -8.22 -8.21 0.08
N ILE A 345 -9.06 -9.08 -0.49
CA ILE A 345 -8.65 -10.05 -1.52
C ILE A 345 -8.05 -9.34 -2.75
N ILE A 346 -8.69 -8.27 -3.22
CA ILE A 346 -8.21 -7.48 -4.37
C ILE A 346 -6.88 -6.80 -4.03
N ARG A 347 -6.78 -6.21 -2.83
CA ARG A 347 -5.53 -5.57 -2.33
C ARG A 347 -4.40 -6.58 -2.27
N THR A 348 -4.64 -7.76 -1.71
CA THR A 348 -3.65 -8.84 -1.61
C THR A 348 -3.15 -9.25 -2.99
N ASN A 349 -4.06 -9.49 -3.93
CA ASN A 349 -3.68 -9.83 -5.31
C ASN A 349 -2.87 -8.72 -5.98
N LYS A 350 -3.27 -7.45 -5.80
CA LYS A 350 -2.51 -6.30 -6.32
C LYS A 350 -1.10 -6.19 -5.72
N LYS A 351 -0.94 -6.47 -4.43
CA LYS A 351 0.37 -6.49 -3.75
C LYS A 351 1.27 -7.62 -4.26
N ILE A 352 0.73 -8.83 -4.44
CA ILE A 352 1.48 -9.98 -4.97
C ILE A 352 1.95 -9.71 -6.40
N HIS A 353 1.11 -9.10 -7.23
CA HIS A 353 1.41 -8.78 -8.63
C HIS A 353 1.92 -7.34 -8.83
N PHE A 354 2.41 -6.71 -7.76
CA PHE A 354 3.01 -5.39 -7.86
C PHE A 354 4.36 -5.48 -8.56
N TRP A 355 4.63 -4.52 -9.44
CA TRP A 355 5.88 -4.47 -10.19
C TRP A 355 6.33 -3.02 -10.32
N MET A 356 7.55 -2.75 -9.85
CA MET A 356 8.12 -1.41 -9.86
C MET A 356 8.36 -0.93 -11.29
N ASN A 357 8.86 -1.76 -12.20
CA ASN A 357 9.18 -1.32 -13.56
C ASN A 357 8.00 -1.50 -14.52
N SER A 358 6.83 -0.94 -14.18
CA SER A 358 5.57 -1.04 -14.92
C SER A 358 5.34 0.05 -15.98
N GLY A 359 6.24 1.01 -16.09
CA GLY A 359 6.16 2.18 -16.97
C GLY A 359 5.25 3.29 -16.46
N THR A 360 4.84 3.25 -15.19
CA THR A 360 3.81 4.13 -14.61
C THR A 360 4.18 4.61 -13.23
N ILE A 361 3.63 5.75 -12.82
CA ILE A 361 3.75 6.30 -11.45
C ILE A 361 3.10 5.37 -10.43
N LYS A 362 3.69 5.29 -9.23
CA LYS A 362 3.20 4.44 -8.14
C LYS A 362 2.43 5.28 -7.17
N ILE A 363 1.29 4.77 -6.73
CA ILE A 363 0.52 5.37 -5.64
C ILE A 363 0.23 4.26 -4.62
N SER A 364 0.72 4.45 -3.39
CA SER A 364 0.66 3.41 -2.36
C SER A 364 0.61 4.01 -0.96
N THR A 365 0.14 3.23 0.01
CA THR A 365 0.43 3.55 1.41
C THR A 365 1.90 3.27 1.71
N ILE A 366 2.46 3.99 2.69
CA ILE A 366 3.83 3.75 3.16
C ILE A 366 4.01 2.28 3.58
N ASN A 367 3.08 1.75 4.37
CA ASN A 367 3.11 0.34 4.80
C ASN A 367 3.19 -0.62 3.61
N SER A 368 2.36 -0.44 2.58
CA SER A 368 2.37 -1.35 1.44
C SER A 368 3.63 -1.22 0.57
N PHE A 369 4.28 -0.05 0.58
CA PHE A 369 5.49 0.23 -0.19
C PHE A 369 6.79 -0.19 0.55
N LYS A 370 6.70 -0.80 1.73
CA LYS A 370 7.86 -1.43 2.39
C LYS A 370 8.59 -2.39 1.45
N GLY A 371 9.91 -2.47 1.60
CA GLY A 371 10.81 -3.18 0.69
C GLY A 371 11.09 -2.52 -0.67
N TRP A 372 10.33 -1.49 -1.09
CA TRP A 372 10.54 -0.78 -2.36
C TRP A 372 11.22 0.58 -2.17
N GLU A 373 11.82 1.11 -3.22
CA GLU A 373 12.55 2.39 -3.19
C GLU A 373 12.25 3.20 -4.45
N SER A 374 12.33 4.54 -4.36
CA SER A 374 12.00 5.44 -5.47
C SER A 374 12.99 6.60 -5.55
N GLU A 375 13.33 7.03 -6.77
CA GLU A 375 14.20 8.18 -7.01
C GLU A 375 13.54 9.48 -6.55
N LEU A 376 12.34 9.74 -7.07
CA LEU A 376 11.46 10.84 -6.68
C LEU A 376 10.29 10.30 -5.85
N LEU A 377 10.13 10.84 -4.65
CA LEU A 377 9.10 10.44 -3.71
C LEU A 377 8.30 11.66 -3.25
N TYR A 378 6.99 11.62 -3.48
CA TYR A 378 6.05 12.55 -2.86
C TYR A 378 5.46 11.90 -1.62
N LEU A 379 5.66 12.50 -0.45
CA LEU A 379 5.16 12.02 0.81
C LEU A 379 4.02 12.92 1.28
N ILE A 380 2.80 12.42 1.24
CA ILE A 380 1.59 13.13 1.67
C ILE A 380 1.41 12.91 3.17
N LEU A 381 1.44 14.00 3.93
CA LEU A 381 1.14 14.00 5.35
C LEU A 381 -0.29 14.47 5.59
N GLU A 382 -1.07 13.63 6.25
CA GLU A 382 -2.50 13.86 6.54
C GLU A 382 -2.64 14.26 8.02
N LYS A 383 -3.79 14.84 8.42
CA LYS A 383 -4.08 15.10 9.84
C LYS A 383 -4.04 13.78 10.62
N LYS A 384 -3.45 13.82 11.82
CA LYS A 384 -3.53 12.69 12.76
C LYS A 384 -5.02 12.39 13.00
N TYR A 385 -5.40 11.13 12.89
CA TYR A 385 -6.76 10.72 13.21
C TYR A 385 -6.98 10.94 14.71
N ASP A 386 -8.16 11.40 15.15
CA ASP A 386 -8.44 11.64 16.58
C ASP A 386 -8.46 10.34 17.43
N THR A 387 -8.45 9.17 16.80
CA THR A 387 -8.56 7.87 17.50
C THR A 387 -7.19 7.29 17.84
N SER A 388 -7.03 6.72 19.04
CA SER A 388 -5.85 5.98 19.51
C SER A 388 -5.65 4.64 18.75
N THR A 389 -5.55 4.69 17.43
CA THR A 389 -5.29 3.54 16.57
C THR A 389 -3.80 3.22 16.54
N THR A 390 -3.44 1.97 16.25
CA THR A 390 -2.03 1.54 16.07
C THR A 390 -1.25 2.42 15.09
N PHE A 391 -1.97 3.03 14.13
CA PHE A 391 -1.45 4.04 13.20
C PHE A 391 -0.86 5.26 13.92
N ASN A 392 -1.55 5.81 14.91
CA ASN A 392 -1.07 6.98 15.66
C ASN A 392 0.06 6.62 16.62
N VAL A 393 0.05 5.40 17.17
CA VAL A 393 1.08 4.93 18.10
C VAL A 393 2.43 4.76 17.39
N SER A 394 2.42 4.40 16.11
CA SER A 394 3.64 4.15 15.31
C SER A 394 3.81 5.16 14.18
N PHE A 395 3.24 6.36 14.34
CA PHE A 395 3.26 7.39 13.30
C PHE A 395 4.69 7.80 12.96
N ASP A 396 5.55 7.91 13.97
CA ASP A 396 6.93 8.36 13.80
C ASP A 396 7.76 7.32 13.05
N GLU A 397 7.61 6.03 13.35
CA GLU A 397 8.23 4.92 12.60
C GLU A 397 7.69 4.84 11.18
N LEU A 398 6.39 5.11 10.99
CA LEU A 398 5.78 5.10 9.67
C LEU A 398 6.30 6.26 8.81
N LEU A 399 6.40 7.47 9.37
CA LEU A 399 6.99 8.63 8.70
C LEU A 399 8.47 8.38 8.36
N TYR A 400 9.25 7.90 9.34
CA TYR A 400 10.64 7.52 9.13
C TYR A 400 10.79 6.46 8.02
N THR A 401 9.93 5.42 8.04
CA THR A 401 9.89 4.40 6.99
C THR A 401 9.65 5.04 5.62
N GLY A 402 8.69 5.97 5.52
CA GLY A 402 8.39 6.70 4.28
C GLY A 402 9.58 7.52 3.76
N ILE A 403 10.28 8.24 4.63
CA ILE A 403 11.48 9.02 4.30
C ILE A 403 12.57 8.10 3.73
N THR A 404 12.85 6.97 4.39
CA THR A 404 13.91 6.03 3.98
C THR A 404 13.60 5.24 2.71
N ARG A 405 12.39 5.37 2.14
CA ARG A 405 12.06 4.82 0.80
C ARG A 405 12.55 5.74 -0.34
N CYS A 406 12.93 6.98 -0.04
CA CYS A 406 13.46 7.91 -1.02
C CYS A 406 14.96 7.68 -1.24
N ARG A 407 15.38 7.71 -2.51
CA ARG A 407 16.79 7.64 -2.89
C ARG A 407 17.41 9.03 -3.02
N SER A 408 16.78 9.94 -3.77
CA SER A 408 17.39 11.24 -4.07
C SER A 408 16.47 12.43 -3.81
N LYS A 409 15.25 12.42 -4.33
CA LYS A 409 14.36 13.60 -4.32
C LYS A 409 13.10 13.34 -3.49
N LEU A 410 13.01 13.99 -2.33
CA LEU A 410 11.86 13.92 -1.44
C LEU A 410 11.06 15.23 -1.47
N VAL A 411 9.76 15.11 -1.70
CA VAL A 411 8.81 16.22 -1.60
C VAL A 411 7.75 15.87 -0.56
N VAL A 412 7.77 16.55 0.59
CA VAL A 412 6.82 16.36 1.68
C VAL A 412 5.67 17.36 1.53
N LEU A 413 4.44 16.85 1.49
CA LEU A 413 3.20 17.62 1.32
C LEU A 413 2.35 17.57 2.61
N ASN A 414 2.46 18.67 3.34
CA ASN A 414 1.91 19.07 4.63
C ASN A 414 0.38 19.32 4.75
N PHE A 415 -0.55 18.36 4.88
CA PHE A 415 -1.98 18.68 5.13
C PHE A 415 -2.44 18.48 6.58
N GLY A 416 -1.61 17.83 7.38
CA GLY A 416 -1.80 17.64 8.81
C GLY A 416 -1.31 18.82 9.65
N TRP A 417 -1.98 19.02 10.78
CA TRP A 417 -1.45 19.72 11.94
C TRP A 417 -1.70 18.84 13.15
#